data_AF-A0A7C0WMC0-F1
#
_entry.id   AF-A0A7C0WMC0-F1
#
_cell.length_a   1.000
_cell.length_b   1.000
_cell.length_c   1.000
_cell.angle_alpha   90.00
_cell.angle_beta   90.00
_cell.angle_gamma   90.00
#
_symmetry.space_group_name_H-M   'P 1'
#
loop_
_entity.id
_entity.type
_entity.pdbx_description
1 polymer ?
#
loop_
_entity_poly.entity_id
_entity_poly.type
_entity_poly.pdbx_seq_one_letter_code
_entity_poly.pdbx_strand_id
1 'polypeptide(L)'
;MKKGLILAALIMLAIISSTAYSEEKTHIDELINQRLKSQFFCGYCHVLTYPRVIKKAYMSWKQDKHRNIQCVKCHYPPERQLESIAGHRSIPNDDEGAVKGKSEMEYMKTELEVLSKLTTILNMDEPVVRTRPRIDDRSCTAQRCHPTTGIGKEGEFWTKRIKFIEQPREDKTKRIIPYVHKTHFDKTKWVEGQEMHCTTCHQRETGQTHFEVSKEKCFLCHFKNAKFNEGRSKCSLCHEIPTKPLQKQKKEGEAKPGEKPITHKTIKEAKVPCQSCHLQMIKGKGIVRQERCFSCHDKEKTVIKEASNKKLMHEKHVAGQNAGCFNCHEPVEHKQGDFIDVVKNDCRACHPGHHKYQEMLLAGKKRKGVPEMPALMFDVKTNCLACHVEKKVIKGEKIAHGSGKACAACHTPKHEDMAKEWKDKTADELKNAEEIEKEAVDAIENAKGKVAEKKLKKAKAMLKEGRESMRIVEYGGGVHNKKYSIMLLDNAMNNFEDAIDLIGEEQD
;
A
#
# COMPACT_ATOMS: atom_id res chain seq x y z
N MET A 1 -81.13 24.95 -31.75
CA MET A 1 -81.99 23.74 -31.71
C MET A 1 -81.11 22.51 -31.82
N LYS A 2 -81.22 21.56 -30.86
CA LYS A 2 -80.72 20.15 -30.83
C LYS A 2 -79.19 19.96 -31.05
N LYS A 3 -78.33 19.62 -30.07
CA LYS A 3 -78.19 18.42 -29.21
C LYS A 3 -78.51 17.08 -29.88
N GLY A 4 -77.50 16.20 -29.95
CA GLY A 4 -77.65 14.79 -29.57
C GLY A 4 -77.25 13.73 -30.60
N LEU A 5 -76.40 12.79 -30.13
CA LEU A 5 -76.06 11.47 -30.70
C LEU A 5 -75.20 11.55 -31.99
N ILE A 6 -73.97 11.02 -32.08
CA ILE A 6 -73.55 9.65 -31.77
C ILE A 6 -72.04 9.69 -31.42
N LEU A 7 -71.73 9.55 -30.13
CA LEU A 7 -70.41 9.22 -29.57
C LEU A 7 -70.67 8.10 -28.55
N ALA A 8 -70.90 6.87 -29.01
CA ALA A 8 -71.22 5.75 -28.10
C ALA A 8 -70.95 4.34 -28.65
N ALA A 9 -70.13 4.16 -29.69
CA ALA A 9 -69.92 2.82 -30.29
C ALA A 9 -68.46 2.35 -30.43
N LEU A 10 -67.46 3.10 -29.93
CA LEU A 10 -66.04 2.72 -30.11
C LEU A 10 -65.20 2.69 -28.81
N ILE A 11 -65.82 2.79 -27.63
CA ILE A 11 -65.08 2.86 -26.34
C ILE A 11 -65.33 1.66 -25.40
N MET A 12 -66.19 0.69 -25.72
CA MET A 12 -66.55 -0.38 -24.76
C MET A 12 -66.56 -1.77 -25.40
N LEU A 13 -65.39 -2.29 -25.78
CA LEU A 13 -65.04 -3.70 -26.01
C LEU A 13 -63.58 -3.70 -26.51
N ALA A 14 -62.53 -4.08 -25.78
CA ALA A 14 -62.45 -4.91 -24.60
C ALA A 14 -61.16 -4.55 -23.83
N ILE A 15 -61.36 -4.09 -22.59
CA ILE A 15 -60.43 -4.33 -21.49
C ILE A 15 -60.92 -5.63 -20.85
N ILE A 16 -60.19 -6.72 -21.09
CA ILE A 16 -60.05 -8.00 -20.36
C ILE A 16 -59.08 -8.76 -21.29
N SER A 17 -57.80 -8.94 -21.00
CA SER A 17 -57.26 -9.59 -19.81
C SER A 17 -55.79 -9.19 -19.62
N SER A 18 -55.52 -8.48 -18.53
CA SER A 18 -54.23 -8.42 -17.88
C SER A 18 -53.97 -9.74 -17.16
N THR A 19 -53.40 -10.73 -17.86
CA THR A 19 -52.65 -11.78 -17.18
C THR A 19 -51.24 -11.27 -16.96
N ALA A 20 -50.87 -11.17 -15.69
CA ALA A 20 -49.50 -10.97 -15.24
C ALA A 20 -48.58 -12.01 -15.94
N TYR A 21 -47.84 -11.58 -16.95
CA TYR A 21 -46.70 -12.35 -17.45
C TYR A 21 -45.51 -11.91 -16.61
N SER A 22 -45.18 -12.73 -15.62
CA SER A 22 -43.83 -12.78 -15.08
C SER A 22 -42.91 -13.09 -16.25
N GLU A 23 -42.26 -12.07 -16.81
CA GLU A 23 -41.32 -12.23 -17.91
C GLU A 23 -40.06 -12.93 -17.36
N GLU A 24 -40.09 -14.25 -17.42
CA GLU A 24 -38.90 -15.07 -17.27
C GLU A 24 -37.96 -14.69 -18.42
N LYS A 25 -36.90 -13.93 -18.09
CA LYS A 25 -35.89 -13.47 -19.06
C LYS A 25 -35.48 -14.64 -19.94
N THR A 26 -35.86 -14.59 -21.21
CA THR A 26 -35.53 -15.67 -22.13
C THR A 26 -34.04 -15.60 -22.47
N HIS A 27 -33.45 -16.74 -22.82
CA HIS A 27 -32.07 -16.81 -23.31
C HIS A 27 -31.85 -15.91 -24.56
N ILE A 28 -32.92 -15.54 -25.24
CA ILE A 28 -32.94 -14.62 -26.40
C ILE A 28 -32.76 -13.17 -25.95
N ASP A 29 -33.40 -12.74 -24.86
CA ASP A 29 -33.23 -11.38 -24.30
C ASP A 29 -31.82 -11.16 -23.74
N GLU A 30 -31.19 -12.23 -23.24
CA GLU A 30 -29.80 -12.21 -22.79
C GLU A 30 -28.81 -12.13 -23.97
N LEU A 31 -29.11 -12.84 -25.07
CA LEU A 31 -28.38 -12.76 -26.34
C LEU A 31 -28.51 -11.38 -27.00
N ILE A 32 -29.72 -10.78 -27.02
CA ILE A 32 -29.97 -9.44 -27.56
C ILE A 32 -29.23 -8.39 -26.71
N ASN A 33 -29.28 -8.50 -25.38
CA ASN A 33 -28.50 -7.63 -24.49
C ASN A 33 -26.99 -7.82 -24.67
N GLN A 34 -26.49 -9.04 -24.89
CA GLN A 34 -25.08 -9.28 -25.23
C GLN A 34 -24.71 -8.66 -26.58
N ARG A 35 -25.63 -8.68 -27.56
CA ARG A 35 -25.44 -8.14 -28.91
C ARG A 35 -25.40 -6.61 -28.90
N LEU A 36 -26.31 -5.96 -28.17
CA LEU A 36 -26.31 -4.51 -27.93
C LEU A 36 -25.04 -4.05 -27.18
N LYS A 37 -24.60 -4.81 -26.17
CA LYS A 37 -23.33 -4.55 -25.47
C LYS A 37 -22.10 -4.66 -26.38
N SER A 38 -22.10 -5.54 -27.39
CA SER A 38 -21.03 -5.62 -28.39
C SER A 38 -21.09 -4.50 -29.43
N GLN A 39 -22.29 -4.05 -29.83
CA GLN A 39 -22.45 -2.90 -30.72
C GLN A 39 -22.00 -1.58 -30.06
N PHE A 40 -22.18 -1.45 -28.74
CA PHE A 40 -21.66 -0.33 -27.94
C PHE A 40 -20.12 -0.19 -28.03
N PHE A 41 -19.41 -1.31 -28.22
CA PHE A 41 -17.95 -1.31 -28.40
C PHE A 41 -17.53 -0.98 -29.84
N CYS A 42 -18.31 -1.41 -30.85
CA CYS A 42 -18.11 -0.96 -32.23
C CYS A 42 -18.20 0.58 -32.32
N GLY A 43 -19.08 1.19 -31.52
CA GLY A 43 -19.17 2.64 -31.34
C GLY A 43 -17.86 3.26 -30.84
N TYR A 44 -17.13 2.68 -29.89
CA TYR A 44 -15.88 3.29 -29.40
C TYR A 44 -14.72 3.29 -30.41
N CYS A 45 -14.74 2.37 -31.39
CA CYS A 45 -13.75 2.31 -32.47
C CYS A 45 -14.20 3.06 -33.73
N HIS A 46 -15.51 3.14 -34.02
CA HIS A 46 -16.06 3.78 -35.22
C HIS A 46 -16.67 5.18 -34.97
N VAL A 47 -17.11 5.49 -33.76
CA VAL A 47 -17.47 6.85 -33.34
C VAL A 47 -16.17 7.57 -33.01
N LEU A 48 -15.62 8.21 -34.03
CA LEU A 48 -14.44 9.07 -34.00
C LEU A 48 -14.70 10.36 -33.20
N THR A 49 -15.12 10.28 -31.93
CA THR A 49 -15.30 11.49 -31.11
C THR A 49 -14.04 11.90 -30.33
N TYR A 50 -13.01 11.04 -30.20
CA TYR A 50 -11.78 11.43 -29.48
C TYR A 50 -10.50 10.80 -30.07
N PRO A 51 -9.96 11.31 -31.21
CA PRO A 51 -8.72 10.84 -31.82
C PRO A 51 -7.54 10.75 -30.84
N ARG A 52 -7.49 11.66 -29.85
CA ARG A 52 -6.45 11.70 -28.81
C ARG A 52 -6.49 10.49 -27.88
N VAL A 53 -7.67 9.99 -27.53
CA VAL A 53 -7.85 8.86 -26.59
C VAL A 53 -7.44 7.55 -27.27
N ILE A 54 -7.90 7.33 -28.51
CA ILE A 54 -7.53 6.16 -29.31
C ILE A 54 -6.04 6.19 -29.65
N LYS A 55 -5.48 7.33 -30.06
CA LYS A 55 -4.04 7.48 -30.29
C LYS A 55 -3.24 7.11 -29.04
N LYS A 56 -3.65 7.58 -27.85
CA LYS A 56 -2.98 7.22 -26.59
C LYS A 56 -3.10 5.74 -26.24
N ALA A 57 -4.23 5.10 -26.53
CA ALA A 57 -4.40 3.65 -26.32
C ALA A 57 -3.54 2.83 -27.30
N TYR A 58 -3.54 3.22 -28.58
CA TYR A 58 -2.73 2.60 -29.62
C TYR A 58 -1.22 2.73 -29.36
N MET A 59 -0.75 3.91 -28.94
CA MET A 59 0.65 4.12 -28.58
C MET A 59 1.08 3.25 -27.39
N SER A 60 0.21 3.09 -26.37
CA SER A 60 0.49 2.16 -25.27
C SER A 60 0.49 0.68 -25.72
N TRP A 61 -0.33 0.32 -26.71
CA TRP A 61 -0.36 -1.03 -27.28
C TRP A 61 0.89 -1.34 -28.10
N LYS A 62 1.41 -0.37 -28.86
CA LYS A 62 2.69 -0.50 -29.57
C LYS A 62 3.87 -0.82 -28.65
N GLN A 63 3.80 -0.38 -27.40
CA GLN A 63 4.81 -0.62 -26.36
C GLN A 63 4.53 -1.92 -25.57
N ASP A 64 3.39 -2.58 -25.81
CA ASP A 64 2.98 -3.78 -25.08
C ASP A 64 3.67 -5.06 -25.59
N LYS A 65 3.64 -6.11 -24.77
CA LYS A 65 4.05 -7.46 -25.18
C LYS A 65 3.16 -8.02 -26.30
N HIS A 66 1.90 -7.57 -26.37
CA HIS A 66 0.92 -7.96 -27.37
C HIS A 66 0.90 -7.06 -28.62
N ARG A 67 1.92 -6.22 -28.86
CA ARG A 67 2.00 -5.32 -30.03
C ARG A 67 1.90 -6.02 -31.41
N ASN A 68 2.05 -7.34 -31.45
CA ASN A 68 1.94 -8.14 -32.67
C ASN A 68 0.56 -8.83 -32.81
N ILE A 69 -0.34 -8.63 -31.84
CA ILE A 69 -1.68 -9.23 -31.81
C ILE A 69 -2.72 -8.17 -32.18
N GLN A 70 -3.46 -8.41 -33.27
CA GLN A 70 -4.52 -7.49 -33.69
C GLN A 70 -5.56 -7.29 -32.60
N CYS A 71 -6.01 -6.05 -32.39
CA CYS A 71 -6.98 -5.67 -31.35
C CYS A 71 -8.24 -6.56 -31.38
N VAL A 72 -8.71 -6.90 -32.58
CA VAL A 72 -9.91 -7.71 -32.78
C VAL A 72 -9.80 -9.11 -32.17
N LYS A 73 -8.59 -9.67 -32.07
CA LYS A 73 -8.39 -11.00 -31.50
C LYS A 73 -8.61 -11.03 -29.98
N CYS A 74 -8.41 -9.90 -29.32
CA CYS A 74 -8.60 -9.76 -27.88
C CYS A 74 -10.01 -9.25 -27.56
N HIS A 75 -10.46 -8.22 -28.30
CA HIS A 75 -11.71 -7.53 -28.01
C HIS A 75 -12.97 -8.24 -28.55
N TYR A 76 -12.83 -9.21 -29.46
CA TYR A 76 -13.91 -10.07 -29.91
C TYR A 76 -13.58 -11.54 -29.57
N PRO A 77 -14.39 -12.20 -28.72
CA PRO A 77 -14.13 -13.58 -28.31
C PRO A 77 -14.13 -14.53 -29.52
N PRO A 78 -13.42 -15.67 -29.46
CA PRO A 78 -13.21 -16.56 -30.61
C PRO A 78 -14.48 -16.99 -31.33
N GLU A 79 -15.58 -17.19 -30.60
CA GLU A 79 -16.91 -17.56 -31.13
C GLU A 79 -17.60 -16.41 -31.88
N ARG A 80 -17.22 -15.15 -31.61
CA ARG A 80 -17.76 -13.94 -32.26
C ARG A 80 -16.86 -13.38 -33.36
N GLN A 81 -15.69 -13.98 -33.61
CA GLN A 81 -14.82 -13.60 -34.74
C GLN A 81 -15.41 -13.95 -36.11
N LEU A 82 -16.49 -14.75 -36.15
CA LEU A 82 -17.16 -15.18 -37.38
C LEU A 82 -18.24 -14.22 -37.89
N GLU A 83 -18.59 -13.16 -37.16
CA GLU A 83 -19.41 -12.09 -37.73
C GLU A 83 -18.52 -11.20 -38.62
N SER A 84 -18.27 -11.66 -39.84
CA SER A 84 -17.86 -10.81 -40.95
C SER A 84 -18.87 -9.68 -41.06
N ILE A 85 -18.57 -8.51 -40.48
CA ILE A 85 -19.35 -7.31 -40.72
C ILE A 85 -19.19 -7.01 -42.22
N ALA A 86 -20.25 -7.25 -42.99
CA ALA A 86 -20.30 -6.89 -44.39
C ALA A 86 -19.92 -5.40 -44.52
N GLY A 87 -18.87 -5.11 -45.28
CA GLY A 87 -18.36 -3.74 -45.43
C GLY A 87 -17.09 -3.39 -44.65
N HIS A 88 -16.63 -4.20 -43.67
CA HIS A 88 -15.41 -3.86 -42.91
C HIS A 88 -14.15 -3.84 -43.79
N ARG A 89 -14.08 -4.69 -44.83
CA ARG A 89 -12.97 -4.68 -45.81
C ARG A 89 -13.04 -3.52 -46.80
N SER A 90 -14.18 -2.82 -46.85
CA SER A 90 -14.45 -1.71 -47.76
C SER A 90 -14.08 -0.35 -47.18
N ILE A 91 -13.70 -0.31 -45.89
CA ILE A 91 -13.29 0.93 -45.22
C ILE A 91 -11.81 1.16 -45.56
N PRO A 92 -11.45 2.29 -46.21
CA PRO A 92 -10.07 2.61 -46.55
C PRO A 92 -9.19 2.69 -45.29
N ASN A 93 -7.97 2.16 -45.39
CA ASN A 93 -7.02 2.08 -44.28
C ASN A 93 -6.07 3.28 -44.20
N ASP A 94 -6.24 4.27 -45.09
CA ASP A 94 -5.43 5.47 -45.22
C ASP A 94 -6.30 6.73 -45.41
N ASP A 95 -5.73 7.88 -45.06
CA ASP A 95 -6.43 9.18 -45.08
C ASP A 95 -6.78 9.61 -46.52
N GLU A 96 -6.00 9.19 -47.53
CA GLU A 96 -6.26 9.49 -48.95
C GLU A 96 -7.45 8.68 -49.52
N GLY A 97 -7.59 7.41 -49.14
CA GLY A 97 -8.68 6.56 -49.59
C GLY A 97 -10.02 6.91 -48.94
N ALA A 98 -10.03 7.53 -47.76
CA ALA A 98 -11.24 8.00 -47.08
C ALA A 98 -11.92 9.18 -47.80
N VAL A 99 -11.15 9.96 -48.57
CA VAL A 99 -11.60 11.18 -49.27
C VAL A 99 -11.90 10.91 -50.75
N LYS A 100 -11.24 9.93 -51.37
CA LYS A 100 -11.45 9.60 -52.79
C LYS A 100 -12.74 8.80 -52.99
N GLY A 101 -13.74 9.46 -53.58
CA GLY A 101 -14.89 8.78 -54.19
C GLY A 101 -16.24 8.96 -53.49
N LYS A 102 -16.36 9.81 -52.48
CA LYS A 102 -17.65 10.14 -51.86
C LYS A 102 -18.12 11.53 -52.25
N SER A 103 -19.35 11.66 -52.73
CA SER A 103 -19.98 12.97 -52.95
C SER A 103 -20.22 13.68 -51.62
N GLU A 104 -20.32 15.02 -51.61
CA GLU A 104 -20.64 15.80 -50.39
C GLU A 104 -21.90 15.29 -49.69
N MET A 105 -22.86 14.77 -50.45
CA MET A 105 -24.10 14.16 -49.97
C MET A 105 -23.87 12.84 -49.22
N GLU A 106 -22.95 11.99 -49.68
CA GLU A 106 -22.55 10.78 -48.95
C GLU A 106 -21.74 11.10 -47.69
N TYR A 107 -20.93 12.15 -47.73
CA TYR A 107 -20.22 12.63 -46.56
C TYR A 107 -21.20 13.14 -45.49
N MET A 108 -22.16 13.99 -45.89
CA MET A 108 -23.25 14.44 -45.03
C MET A 108 -24.08 13.29 -44.47
N LYS A 109 -24.40 12.27 -45.28
CA LYS A 109 -25.16 11.11 -44.82
C LYS A 109 -24.37 10.27 -43.81
N THR A 110 -23.06 10.13 -44.02
CA THR A 110 -22.17 9.45 -43.07
C THR A 110 -22.08 10.24 -41.76
N GLU A 111 -21.93 11.56 -41.81
CA GLU A 111 -21.94 12.44 -40.63
C GLU A 111 -23.29 12.42 -39.89
N LEU A 112 -24.41 12.42 -40.62
CA LEU A 112 -25.76 12.28 -40.04
C LEU A 112 -26.00 10.90 -39.44
N GLU A 113 -25.47 9.83 -40.03
CA GLU A 113 -25.52 8.48 -39.45
C GLU A 113 -24.66 8.37 -38.20
N VAL A 114 -23.48 9.00 -38.19
CA VAL A 114 -22.61 9.10 -37.01
C VAL A 114 -23.30 9.92 -35.93
N LEU A 115 -23.89 11.07 -36.27
CA LEU A 115 -24.64 11.92 -35.35
C LEU A 115 -25.90 11.22 -34.83
N SER A 116 -26.61 10.48 -35.67
CA SER A 116 -27.79 9.67 -35.30
C SER A 116 -27.41 8.52 -34.37
N LYS A 117 -26.30 7.83 -34.65
CA LYS A 117 -25.77 6.81 -33.73
C LYS A 117 -25.26 7.42 -32.43
N LEU A 118 -24.67 8.63 -32.48
CA LEU A 118 -24.23 9.36 -31.30
C LEU A 118 -25.43 9.82 -30.46
N THR A 119 -26.48 10.38 -31.04
CA THR A 119 -27.72 10.73 -30.33
C THR A 119 -28.44 9.49 -29.84
N THR A 120 -28.40 8.37 -30.57
CA THR A 120 -28.91 7.08 -30.08
C THR A 120 -28.11 6.61 -28.87
N ILE A 121 -26.77 6.66 -28.90
CA ILE A 121 -25.89 6.31 -27.77
C ILE A 121 -26.11 7.24 -26.57
N LEU A 122 -26.32 8.53 -26.81
CA LEU A 122 -26.60 9.53 -25.76
C LEU A 122 -28.02 9.41 -25.18
N ASN A 123 -28.97 8.87 -25.96
CA ASN A 123 -30.34 8.56 -25.55
C ASN A 123 -30.54 7.07 -25.16
N MET A 124 -29.48 6.25 -25.18
CA MET A 124 -29.52 4.92 -24.60
C MET A 124 -29.43 5.11 -23.09
N ASP A 125 -30.58 4.97 -22.42
CA ASP A 125 -30.69 4.82 -20.98
C ASP A 125 -29.97 3.52 -20.53
N GLU A 126 -28.64 3.43 -20.67
CA GLU A 126 -27.86 2.48 -19.89
C GLU A 126 -27.72 3.10 -18.49
N PRO A 127 -28.37 2.55 -17.43
CA PRO A 127 -28.24 3.05 -16.06
C PRO A 127 -26.86 2.71 -15.46
N VAL A 128 -25.85 2.47 -16.29
CA VAL A 128 -24.59 1.82 -15.93
C VAL A 128 -23.41 2.59 -16.50
N VAL A 129 -22.66 3.26 -15.62
CA VAL A 129 -21.39 3.88 -15.98
C VAL A 129 -20.31 2.81 -16.06
N ARG A 130 -19.82 2.53 -17.28
CA ARG A 130 -18.63 1.66 -17.48
C ARG A 130 -17.39 2.50 -17.58
N THR A 131 -16.47 2.30 -16.65
CA THR A 131 -15.20 3.06 -16.64
C THR A 131 -14.12 2.40 -17.49
N ARG A 132 -14.26 1.10 -17.84
CA ARG A 132 -13.29 0.34 -18.65
C ARG A 132 -13.97 -0.76 -19.49
N PRO A 133 -13.50 -1.01 -20.73
CA PRO A 133 -13.96 -2.15 -21.51
C PRO A 133 -13.52 -3.47 -20.85
N ARG A 134 -14.41 -4.46 -20.86
CA ARG A 134 -14.13 -5.83 -20.39
C ARG A 134 -13.67 -6.67 -21.57
N ILE A 135 -12.58 -7.42 -21.38
CA ILE A 135 -12.16 -8.45 -22.32
C ILE A 135 -12.64 -9.79 -21.77
N ASP A 136 -13.21 -10.61 -22.64
CA ASP A 136 -13.64 -11.95 -22.29
C ASP A 136 -12.41 -12.83 -22.03
N ASP A 137 -12.39 -13.57 -20.92
CA ASP A 137 -11.26 -14.42 -20.56
C ASP A 137 -10.95 -15.45 -21.64
N ARG A 138 -11.95 -15.90 -22.41
CA ARG A 138 -11.77 -16.82 -23.54
C ARG A 138 -10.89 -16.25 -24.65
N SER A 139 -10.86 -14.94 -24.82
CA SER A 139 -9.94 -14.27 -25.74
C SER A 139 -8.48 -14.42 -25.29
N CYS A 140 -8.24 -14.51 -23.97
CA CYS A 140 -6.91 -14.73 -23.41
C CYS A 140 -6.56 -16.22 -23.37
N THR A 141 -7.51 -17.07 -22.94
CA THR A 141 -7.27 -18.49 -22.64
C THR A 141 -7.47 -19.43 -23.83
N ALA A 142 -7.61 -18.88 -25.04
CA ALA A 142 -7.69 -19.68 -26.25
C ALA A 142 -6.46 -20.58 -26.42
N GLN A 143 -6.62 -21.74 -27.06
CA GLN A 143 -5.54 -22.73 -27.25
C GLN A 143 -4.28 -22.16 -27.91
N ARG A 144 -4.41 -21.11 -28.73
CA ARG A 144 -3.31 -20.46 -29.45
C ARG A 144 -2.64 -19.31 -28.67
N CYS A 145 -3.14 -18.98 -27.49
CA CYS A 145 -2.64 -17.90 -26.64
C CYS A 145 -2.22 -18.45 -25.27
N HIS A 146 -3.06 -18.34 -24.23
CA HIS A 146 -2.72 -18.75 -22.86
C HIS A 146 -3.63 -19.89 -22.35
N PRO A 147 -3.53 -21.12 -22.87
CA PRO A 147 -4.39 -22.23 -22.46
C PRO A 147 -4.23 -22.56 -20.96
N THR A 148 -5.32 -22.69 -20.22
CA THR A 148 -5.26 -22.99 -18.77
C THR A 148 -5.10 -24.48 -18.45
N THR A 149 -4.58 -25.26 -19.40
CA THR A 149 -4.48 -26.73 -19.34
C THR A 149 -3.40 -27.20 -18.36
N GLY A 150 -2.40 -26.36 -18.05
CA GLY A 150 -1.25 -26.75 -17.25
C GLY A 150 -0.23 -27.63 -17.99
N ILE A 151 -0.41 -27.85 -19.31
CA ILE A 151 0.41 -28.73 -20.14
C ILE A 151 1.08 -27.91 -21.25
N GLY A 152 2.38 -28.16 -21.47
CA GLY A 152 3.18 -27.44 -22.46
C GLY A 152 3.59 -26.03 -22.01
N LYS A 153 4.56 -25.42 -22.71
CA LYS A 153 5.14 -24.11 -22.30
C LYS A 153 4.09 -23.01 -22.10
N GLU A 154 3.12 -22.94 -23.01
CA GLU A 154 2.03 -21.95 -22.96
C GLU A 154 0.92 -22.29 -21.95
N GLY A 155 0.85 -23.53 -21.44
CA GLY A 155 -0.13 -23.95 -20.44
C GLY A 155 0.41 -24.00 -19.01
N GLU A 156 1.72 -24.25 -18.85
CA GLU A 156 2.40 -24.34 -17.56
C GLU A 156 2.26 -23.07 -16.72
N PHE A 157 2.13 -21.88 -17.32
CA PHE A 157 1.99 -20.62 -16.58
C PHE A 157 0.80 -20.61 -15.59
N TRP A 158 -0.21 -21.45 -15.86
CA TRP A 158 -1.41 -21.54 -15.04
C TRP A 158 -1.12 -22.18 -13.68
N THR A 159 -0.34 -23.26 -13.67
CA THR A 159 -0.06 -24.09 -12.49
C THR A 159 1.32 -23.81 -11.88
N LYS A 160 2.27 -23.33 -12.68
CA LYS A 160 3.66 -23.11 -12.27
C LYS A 160 3.80 -21.84 -11.45
N ARG A 161 4.74 -21.91 -10.50
CA ARG A 161 5.19 -20.75 -9.72
C ARG A 161 6.09 -19.87 -10.59
N ILE A 162 5.51 -18.82 -11.16
CA ILE A 162 6.24 -17.84 -11.97
C ILE A 162 6.95 -16.82 -11.08
N LYS A 163 8.08 -16.30 -11.55
CA LYS A 163 8.79 -15.18 -10.92
C LYS A 163 8.16 -13.88 -11.39
N PHE A 164 7.15 -13.38 -10.66
CA PHE A 164 6.41 -12.19 -11.04
C PHE A 164 7.27 -10.92 -10.96
N ILE A 165 8.05 -10.79 -9.88
CA ILE A 165 9.02 -9.71 -9.70
C ILE A 165 10.38 -10.33 -9.43
N GLU A 166 11.39 -9.88 -10.16
CA GLU A 166 12.80 -10.18 -9.92
C GLU A 166 13.55 -8.84 -9.86
N GLN A 167 14.04 -8.48 -8.66
CA GLN A 167 14.76 -7.23 -8.45
C GLN A 167 16.08 -7.50 -7.74
N PRO A 168 17.20 -6.88 -8.16
CA PRO A 168 18.45 -6.97 -7.41
C PRO A 168 18.31 -6.26 -6.06
N ARG A 169 18.97 -6.80 -5.04
CA ARG A 169 19.18 -6.18 -3.73
C ARG A 169 20.59 -5.59 -3.67
N GLU A 170 20.81 -4.71 -2.69
CA GLU A 170 22.12 -4.08 -2.43
C GLU A 170 23.24 -5.11 -2.18
N ASP A 171 22.90 -6.25 -1.57
CA ASP A 171 23.82 -7.36 -1.31
C ASP A 171 24.04 -8.28 -2.53
N LYS A 172 23.69 -7.83 -3.74
CA LYS A 172 23.74 -8.56 -5.02
C LYS A 172 22.84 -9.80 -5.08
N THR A 173 22.06 -10.10 -4.04
CA THR A 173 21.05 -11.16 -4.11
C THR A 173 19.82 -10.68 -4.88
N LYS A 174 18.96 -11.60 -5.32
CA LYS A 174 17.74 -11.25 -6.05
C LYS A 174 16.53 -11.44 -5.16
N ARG A 175 15.69 -10.41 -5.05
CA ARG A 175 14.33 -10.51 -4.48
C ARG A 175 13.41 -11.10 -5.54
N ILE A 176 12.90 -12.29 -5.27
CA ILE A 176 11.93 -12.97 -6.14
C ILE A 176 10.57 -12.97 -5.46
N ILE A 177 9.55 -12.44 -6.15
CA ILE A 177 8.15 -12.56 -5.74
C ILE A 177 7.47 -13.61 -6.62
N PRO A 178 7.08 -14.76 -6.05
CA PRO A 178 6.39 -15.80 -6.79
C PRO A 178 4.91 -15.47 -7.00
N TYR A 179 4.33 -15.98 -8.09
CA TYR A 179 2.89 -15.95 -8.34
C TYR A 179 2.44 -17.25 -9.00
N VAL A 180 1.19 -17.67 -8.77
CA VAL A 180 0.55 -18.83 -9.40
C VAL A 180 -0.87 -18.44 -9.78
N HIS A 181 -1.28 -18.60 -11.04
CA HIS A 181 -2.62 -18.21 -11.48
C HIS A 181 -3.71 -19.11 -10.87
N LYS A 182 -3.56 -20.44 -10.96
CA LYS A 182 -4.56 -21.42 -10.50
C LYS A 182 -5.03 -21.17 -9.08
N THR A 183 -4.15 -20.72 -8.18
CA THR A 183 -4.50 -20.45 -6.78
C THR A 183 -5.38 -19.20 -6.61
N HIS A 184 -5.26 -18.22 -7.50
CA HIS A 184 -6.03 -16.97 -7.46
C HIS A 184 -7.39 -17.09 -8.15
N PHE A 185 -7.59 -18.12 -8.98
CA PHE A 185 -8.89 -18.46 -9.59
C PHE A 185 -9.72 -19.48 -8.78
N ASP A 186 -9.27 -19.80 -7.55
CA ASP A 186 -10.02 -20.62 -6.62
C ASP A 186 -11.16 -19.79 -5.99
N LYS A 187 -12.39 -20.06 -6.43
CA LYS A 187 -13.61 -19.35 -6.01
C LYS A 187 -13.81 -19.34 -4.49
N THR A 188 -13.31 -20.36 -3.77
CA THR A 188 -13.42 -20.43 -2.31
C THR A 188 -12.58 -19.39 -1.58
N LYS A 189 -11.61 -18.78 -2.28
CA LYS A 189 -10.68 -17.78 -1.74
C LYS A 189 -10.97 -16.36 -2.21
N TRP A 190 -11.98 -16.18 -3.05
CA TRP A 190 -12.35 -14.86 -3.56
C TRP A 190 -12.92 -13.99 -2.45
N VAL A 191 -12.76 -12.68 -2.63
CA VAL A 191 -13.47 -11.72 -1.77
C VAL A 191 -14.97 -11.89 -2.02
N GLU A 192 -15.77 -11.73 -0.98
CA GLU A 192 -17.23 -11.85 -1.08
C GLU A 192 -17.79 -10.99 -2.22
N GLY A 193 -18.53 -11.63 -3.13
CA GLY A 193 -19.11 -11.01 -4.32
C GLY A 193 -18.16 -10.77 -5.49
N GLN A 194 -16.86 -11.05 -5.32
CA GLN A 194 -15.88 -10.90 -6.39
C GLN A 194 -15.97 -12.08 -7.37
N GLU A 195 -15.91 -11.77 -8.66
CA GLU A 195 -15.59 -12.72 -9.71
C GLU A 195 -14.23 -12.35 -10.31
N MET A 196 -13.28 -13.29 -10.35
CA MET A 196 -11.95 -13.01 -10.90
C MET A 196 -11.93 -13.31 -12.40
N HIS A 197 -11.54 -12.30 -13.16
CA HIS A 197 -11.26 -12.38 -14.59
C HIS A 197 -9.79 -12.06 -14.84
N CYS A 198 -9.27 -12.43 -16.02
CA CYS A 198 -7.94 -12.02 -16.47
C CYS A 198 -7.79 -10.50 -16.38
N THR A 199 -8.82 -9.77 -16.84
CA THR A 199 -8.87 -8.30 -16.76
C THR A 199 -9.14 -7.75 -15.37
N THR A 200 -9.34 -8.55 -14.32
CA THR A 200 -9.32 -8.02 -12.95
C THR A 200 -7.90 -7.60 -12.57
N CYS A 201 -6.91 -8.39 -12.97
CA CYS A 201 -5.50 -8.12 -12.71
C CYS A 201 -4.82 -7.41 -13.89
N HIS A 202 -4.96 -7.94 -15.11
CA HIS A 202 -4.34 -7.42 -16.33
C HIS A 202 -5.14 -6.23 -16.87
N GLN A 203 -4.78 -5.03 -16.43
CA GLN A 203 -5.47 -3.80 -16.82
C GLN A 203 -4.47 -2.75 -17.22
N ARG A 204 -4.92 -1.80 -18.04
CA ARG A 204 -4.22 -0.55 -18.24
C ARG A 204 -4.41 0.33 -17.01
N GLU A 205 -3.36 0.47 -16.20
CA GLU A 205 -3.38 1.36 -15.03
C GLU A 205 -2.61 2.65 -15.29
N THR A 206 -1.49 2.55 -16.01
CA THR A 206 -0.67 3.67 -16.43
C THR A 206 -0.84 4.00 -17.91
N GLY A 207 -0.29 5.13 -18.33
CA GLY A 207 -0.23 5.51 -19.74
C GLY A 207 0.78 4.70 -20.56
N GLN A 208 1.68 3.94 -19.91
CA GLN A 208 2.89 3.39 -20.53
C GLN A 208 2.61 2.10 -21.31
N THR A 209 1.90 1.15 -20.72
CA THR A 209 1.59 -0.14 -21.33
C THR A 209 0.08 -0.31 -21.51
N HIS A 210 -0.32 -1.23 -22.39
CA HIS A 210 -1.73 -1.52 -22.62
C HIS A 210 -2.25 -2.56 -21.62
N PHE A 211 -1.42 -3.52 -21.24
CA PHE A 211 -1.67 -4.47 -20.16
C PHE A 211 -0.53 -4.45 -19.15
N GLU A 212 -0.89 -4.27 -17.89
CA GLU A 212 0.00 -4.51 -16.77
C GLU A 212 -0.74 -5.07 -15.57
N VAL A 213 0.03 -5.60 -14.62
CA VAL A 213 -0.47 -6.04 -13.33
C VAL A 213 0.24 -5.20 -12.28
N SER A 214 -0.48 -4.25 -11.68
CA SER A 214 0.06 -3.42 -10.61
C SER A 214 0.24 -4.21 -9.32
N LYS A 215 1.34 -3.93 -8.62
CA LYS A 215 1.63 -4.51 -7.30
C LYS A 215 0.60 -4.05 -6.26
N GLU A 216 0.02 -2.87 -6.47
CA GLU A 216 -0.96 -2.28 -5.55
C GLU A 216 -2.20 -3.16 -5.43
N LYS A 217 -2.59 -3.88 -6.49
CA LYS A 217 -3.69 -4.86 -6.44
C LYS A 217 -3.39 -6.01 -5.50
N CYS A 218 -2.16 -6.51 -5.52
CA CYS A 218 -1.70 -7.53 -4.58
C CYS A 218 -1.78 -7.00 -3.14
N PHE A 219 -1.33 -5.76 -2.92
CA PHE A 219 -1.33 -5.15 -1.58
C PHE A 219 -2.74 -4.94 -1.06
N LEU A 220 -3.65 -4.41 -1.89
CA LEU A 220 -5.04 -4.21 -1.53
C LEU A 220 -5.71 -5.55 -1.17
N CYS A 221 -5.57 -6.57 -2.03
CA CYS A 221 -6.19 -7.87 -1.78
C CYS A 221 -5.58 -8.56 -0.56
N HIS A 222 -4.26 -8.55 -0.38
CA HIS A 222 -3.64 -9.33 0.70
C HIS A 222 -3.63 -8.61 2.05
N PHE A 223 -3.67 -7.27 2.09
CA PHE A 223 -3.57 -6.51 3.34
C PHE A 223 -4.87 -5.85 3.81
N LYS A 224 -5.84 -5.57 2.94
CA LYS A 224 -7.11 -4.98 3.38
C LYS A 224 -7.85 -5.93 4.32
N ASN A 225 -8.23 -5.44 5.50
CA ASN A 225 -8.92 -6.20 6.55
C ASN A 225 -8.21 -7.51 6.95
N ALA A 226 -6.90 -7.62 6.71
CA ALA A 226 -6.10 -8.74 7.14
C ALA A 226 -5.26 -8.36 8.36
N LYS A 227 -5.13 -9.27 9.32
CA LYS A 227 -4.16 -9.12 10.42
C LYS A 227 -2.74 -9.20 9.86
N PHE A 228 -1.77 -8.61 10.56
CA PHE A 228 -0.38 -8.57 10.09
C PHE A 228 0.23 -9.97 10.06
N ASN A 229 0.78 -10.39 8.89
CA ASN A 229 1.41 -11.70 8.69
C ASN A 229 0.52 -12.91 9.04
N GLU A 230 -0.79 -12.84 8.76
CA GLU A 230 -1.77 -13.89 9.04
C GLU A 230 -2.65 -14.19 7.82
N GLY A 231 -3.10 -15.45 7.68
CA GLY A 231 -3.92 -15.87 6.54
C GLY A 231 -3.31 -15.48 5.20
N ARG A 232 -4.02 -14.66 4.42
CA ARG A 232 -3.59 -14.17 3.11
C ARG A 232 -2.49 -13.09 3.16
N SER A 233 -2.24 -12.44 4.30
CA SER A 233 -1.19 -11.41 4.43
C SER A 233 0.17 -11.97 4.85
N LYS A 234 0.30 -13.30 4.99
CA LYS A 234 1.54 -13.96 5.40
C LYS A 234 2.70 -13.56 4.47
N CYS A 235 3.77 -13.02 5.05
CA CYS A 235 4.95 -12.57 4.32
C CYS A 235 5.58 -13.72 3.52
N SER A 236 5.57 -14.94 4.08
CA SER A 236 6.15 -16.14 3.48
C SER A 236 5.42 -16.64 2.22
N LEU A 237 4.23 -16.12 1.92
CA LEU A 237 3.55 -16.42 0.66
C LEU A 237 4.27 -15.79 -0.54
N CYS A 238 4.88 -14.62 -0.32
CA CYS A 238 5.51 -13.81 -1.35
C CYS A 238 7.02 -13.61 -1.14
N HIS A 239 7.54 -13.87 0.06
CA HIS A 239 8.95 -13.64 0.40
C HIS A 239 9.61 -14.90 0.96
N GLU A 240 10.85 -15.10 0.55
CA GLU A 240 11.75 -16.03 1.19
C GLU A 240 12.34 -15.37 2.46
N ILE A 241 12.24 -16.08 3.58
CA ILE A 241 12.70 -15.58 4.88
C ILE A 241 14.21 -15.79 4.98
N PRO A 242 15.02 -14.75 5.23
CA PRO A 242 16.47 -14.89 5.34
C PRO A 242 16.90 -15.80 6.49
N THR A 243 17.88 -16.67 6.25
CA THR A 243 18.45 -17.59 7.25
C THR A 243 19.66 -17.00 7.99
N LYS A 244 20.33 -16.02 7.39
CA LYS A 244 21.53 -15.39 7.94
C LYS A 244 21.29 -14.81 9.35
N PRO A 245 22.30 -14.86 10.24
CA PRO A 245 22.25 -14.19 11.54
C PRO A 245 21.96 -12.69 11.41
N LEU A 246 21.15 -12.16 12.33
CA LEU A 246 20.83 -10.73 12.40
C LEU A 246 21.98 -9.92 13.02
N GLN A 247 22.81 -10.57 13.83
CA GLN A 247 23.96 -9.92 14.47
C GLN A 247 25.08 -9.68 13.45
N LYS A 248 25.42 -8.42 13.17
CA LYS A 248 26.49 -8.04 12.23
C LYS A 248 27.84 -8.68 12.57
N GLN A 249 28.12 -8.87 13.86
CA GLN A 249 29.34 -9.48 14.38
C GLN A 249 29.41 -11.00 14.26
N LYS A 250 28.36 -11.67 13.75
CA LYS A 250 28.32 -13.13 13.59
C LYS A 250 28.11 -13.50 12.13
N LYS A 251 28.90 -14.44 11.61
CA LYS A 251 28.65 -15.04 10.30
C LYS A 251 27.89 -16.36 10.44
N GLU A 252 27.26 -16.76 9.34
CA GLU A 252 26.56 -18.04 9.23
C GLU A 252 27.57 -19.18 9.38
N GLY A 253 27.34 -20.09 10.33
CA GLY A 253 28.25 -21.21 10.63
C GLY A 253 29.37 -20.92 11.65
N GLU A 254 29.61 -19.68 12.06
CA GLU A 254 30.65 -19.29 13.03
C GLU A 254 30.15 -19.26 14.50
N ALA A 255 29.16 -20.09 14.85
CA ALA A 255 28.67 -20.15 16.24
C ALA A 255 29.68 -20.89 17.13
N LYS A 256 30.27 -20.19 18.11
CA LYS A 256 31.08 -20.82 19.16
C LYS A 256 30.23 -21.80 19.99
N PRO A 257 30.81 -22.86 20.58
CA PRO A 257 30.08 -23.75 21.49
C PRO A 257 29.40 -22.95 22.61
N GLY A 258 28.08 -23.09 22.74
CA GLY A 258 27.27 -22.37 23.73
C GLY A 258 26.68 -21.04 23.27
N GLU A 259 27.05 -20.53 22.09
CA GLU A 259 26.45 -19.33 21.51
C GLU A 259 25.27 -19.69 20.58
N LYS A 260 24.09 -19.12 20.83
CA LYS A 260 22.94 -19.20 19.91
C LYS A 260 22.82 -17.92 19.09
N PRO A 261 23.11 -17.93 17.77
CA PRO A 261 22.86 -16.78 16.90
C PRO A 261 21.36 -16.47 16.82
N ILE A 262 21.02 -15.18 16.72
CA ILE A 262 19.66 -14.71 16.50
C ILE A 262 19.44 -14.68 14.99
N THR A 263 18.53 -15.53 14.52
CA THR A 263 18.12 -15.67 13.12
C THR A 263 16.61 -15.57 13.06
N HIS A 264 16.02 -15.39 11.87
CA HIS A 264 14.57 -15.45 11.74
C HIS A 264 13.98 -16.79 12.22
N LYS A 265 14.74 -17.88 12.14
CA LYS A 265 14.32 -19.19 12.66
C LYS A 265 14.18 -19.15 14.18
N THR A 266 15.20 -18.68 14.90
CA THR A 266 15.16 -18.62 16.36
C THR A 266 14.13 -17.60 16.87
N ILE A 267 13.95 -16.48 16.17
CA ILE A 267 12.89 -15.49 16.44
C ILE A 267 11.49 -16.11 16.28
N LYS A 268 11.27 -16.92 15.25
CA LYS A 268 10.01 -17.64 15.02
C LYS A 268 9.75 -18.69 16.10
N GLU A 269 10.76 -19.46 16.48
CA GLU A 269 10.69 -20.46 17.56
C GLU A 269 10.34 -19.79 18.91
N ALA A 270 10.89 -18.60 19.15
CA ALA A 270 10.57 -17.76 20.29
C ALA A 270 9.21 -17.04 20.21
N LYS A 271 8.47 -17.21 19.11
CA LYS A 271 7.14 -16.60 18.87
C LYS A 271 7.15 -15.05 18.91
N VAL A 272 8.28 -14.44 18.61
CA VAL A 272 8.38 -12.97 18.55
C VAL A 272 7.61 -12.48 17.31
N PRO A 273 6.66 -11.54 17.46
CA PRO A 273 5.86 -11.05 16.34
C PRO A 273 6.71 -10.35 15.27
N CYS A 274 6.43 -10.60 13.99
CA CYS A 274 7.16 -9.96 12.89
C CYS A 274 7.01 -8.43 12.88
N GLN A 275 5.90 -7.92 13.39
CA GLN A 275 5.64 -6.49 13.56
C GLN A 275 6.60 -5.81 14.54
N SER A 276 7.30 -6.56 15.39
CA SER A 276 8.35 -6.01 16.26
C SER A 276 9.54 -5.43 15.49
N CYS A 277 9.71 -5.77 14.20
CA CYS A 277 10.76 -5.20 13.33
C CYS A 277 10.27 -4.74 11.94
N HIS A 278 9.11 -5.25 11.48
CA HIS A 278 8.64 -5.07 10.10
C HIS A 278 7.29 -4.34 9.97
N LEU A 279 6.75 -3.75 11.05
CA LEU A 279 5.46 -3.05 11.01
C LEU A 279 5.37 -1.96 9.92
N GLN A 280 6.49 -1.29 9.66
CA GLN A 280 6.64 -0.22 8.67
C GLN A 280 6.48 -0.65 7.22
N MET A 281 6.45 -1.96 6.96
CA MET A 281 6.39 -2.50 5.61
C MET A 281 5.03 -2.31 4.95
N ILE A 282 3.96 -2.05 5.72
CA ILE A 282 2.60 -1.91 5.18
C ILE A 282 2.02 -0.60 5.71
N LYS A 283 1.58 0.28 4.81
CA LYS A 283 0.91 1.54 5.16
C LYS A 283 -0.41 1.69 4.42
N GLY A 284 -1.40 2.22 5.11
CA GLY A 284 -2.76 2.35 4.61
C GLY A 284 -3.62 1.11 4.84
N LYS A 285 -4.94 1.31 4.83
CA LYS A 285 -5.96 0.25 5.07
C LYS A 285 -6.81 -0.05 3.83
N GLY A 286 -6.51 0.62 2.71
CA GLY A 286 -7.28 0.52 1.47
C GLY A 286 -8.76 0.83 1.68
N ILE A 287 -9.07 1.84 2.50
CA ILE A 287 -10.46 2.20 2.82
C ILE A 287 -11.19 2.67 1.57
N VAL A 288 -12.51 2.51 1.57
CA VAL A 288 -13.38 3.12 0.55
C VAL A 288 -13.82 4.46 1.10
N ARG A 289 -13.57 5.51 0.32
CA ARG A 289 -14.01 6.88 0.63
C ARG A 289 -15.35 7.15 -0.04
N GLN A 290 -16.34 7.62 0.72
CA GLN A 290 -17.69 7.86 0.21
C GLN A 290 -17.69 8.91 -0.90
N GLU A 291 -16.76 9.86 -0.86
CA GLU A 291 -16.62 10.90 -1.86
C GLU A 291 -16.35 10.34 -3.26
N ARG A 292 -15.73 9.16 -3.35
CA ARG A 292 -15.43 8.50 -4.63
C ARG A 292 -16.67 7.94 -5.31
N CYS A 293 -17.71 7.59 -4.55
CA CYS A 293 -18.99 7.14 -5.08
C CYS A 293 -19.61 8.23 -5.97
N PHE A 294 -19.40 9.51 -5.62
CA PHE A 294 -19.96 10.64 -6.34
C PHE A 294 -19.25 11.01 -7.65
N SER A 295 -18.25 10.22 -8.05
CA SER A 295 -17.68 10.32 -9.40
C SER A 295 -18.64 9.79 -10.47
N CYS A 296 -19.59 8.93 -10.09
CA CYS A 296 -20.55 8.30 -10.98
C CYS A 296 -22.00 8.35 -10.46
N HIS A 297 -22.20 8.49 -9.15
CA HIS A 297 -23.52 8.57 -8.52
C HIS A 297 -23.84 9.98 -8.02
N ASP A 298 -25.12 10.33 -8.01
CA ASP A 298 -25.58 11.50 -7.28
C ASP A 298 -25.47 11.30 -5.76
N LYS A 299 -25.51 12.41 -5.02
CA LYS A 299 -25.38 12.43 -3.55
C LYS A 299 -26.63 11.94 -2.84
N GLU A 300 -27.00 10.69 -3.07
CA GLU A 300 -28.15 10.05 -2.47
C GLU A 300 -27.82 9.32 -1.16
N LYS A 301 -28.74 9.39 -0.18
CA LYS A 301 -28.58 8.72 1.12
C LYS A 301 -28.47 7.20 1.00
N THR A 302 -29.14 6.62 0.01
CA THR A 302 -29.13 5.18 -0.31
C THR A 302 -27.73 4.71 -0.72
N VAL A 303 -27.07 5.43 -1.63
CA VAL A 303 -25.69 5.14 -2.08
C VAL A 303 -24.72 5.17 -0.91
N ILE A 304 -24.83 6.18 -0.04
CA ILE A 304 -23.96 6.33 1.14
C ILE A 304 -24.13 5.16 2.12
N LYS A 305 -25.37 4.72 2.36
CA LYS A 305 -25.66 3.58 3.25
C LYS A 305 -25.07 2.28 2.71
N GLU A 306 -25.25 2.03 1.41
CA GLU A 306 -24.79 0.79 0.78
C GLU A 306 -23.30 0.79 0.42
N ALA A 307 -22.58 1.93 0.48
CA ALA A 307 -21.16 2.03 0.11
C ALA A 307 -20.23 1.05 0.86
N SER A 308 -20.66 0.56 2.02
CA SER A 308 -19.91 -0.41 2.84
C SER A 308 -20.25 -1.88 2.54
N ASN A 309 -21.28 -2.14 1.74
CA ASN A 309 -21.77 -3.47 1.38
C ASN A 309 -20.80 -4.15 0.40
N LYS A 310 -19.88 -4.95 0.93
CA LYS A 310 -18.80 -5.59 0.15
C LYS A 310 -19.33 -6.45 -0.99
N LYS A 311 -20.35 -7.27 -0.73
CA LYS A 311 -20.94 -8.16 -1.73
C LYS A 311 -21.52 -7.37 -2.89
N LEU A 312 -22.38 -6.39 -2.60
CA LEU A 312 -22.96 -5.51 -3.61
C LEU A 312 -21.90 -4.78 -4.43
N MET A 313 -20.87 -4.24 -3.77
CA MET A 313 -19.80 -3.49 -4.43
C MET A 313 -19.04 -4.38 -5.42
N HIS A 314 -18.59 -5.57 -5.00
CA HIS A 314 -17.84 -6.44 -5.90
C HIS A 314 -18.71 -7.08 -6.98
N GLU A 315 -19.93 -7.52 -6.68
CA GLU A 315 -20.80 -8.18 -7.68
C GLU A 315 -21.26 -7.21 -8.75
N LYS A 316 -21.78 -6.04 -8.35
CA LYS A 316 -22.36 -5.10 -9.30
C LYS A 316 -21.30 -4.26 -10.00
N HIS A 317 -20.30 -3.76 -9.26
CA HIS A 317 -19.34 -2.81 -9.84
C HIS A 317 -18.11 -3.52 -10.41
N VAL A 318 -17.49 -4.43 -9.66
CA VAL A 318 -16.24 -5.06 -10.12
C VAL A 318 -16.53 -6.18 -11.13
N ALA A 319 -17.34 -7.17 -10.79
CA ALA A 319 -17.70 -8.27 -11.69
C ALA A 319 -18.64 -7.81 -12.81
N GLY A 320 -19.72 -7.10 -12.46
CA GLY A 320 -20.74 -6.65 -13.41
C GLY A 320 -20.28 -5.53 -14.35
N GLN A 321 -19.64 -4.49 -13.82
CA GLN A 321 -19.29 -3.26 -14.57
C GLN A 321 -17.80 -3.11 -14.86
N ASN A 322 -16.96 -4.05 -14.40
CA ASN A 322 -15.50 -4.01 -14.56
C ASN A 322 -14.85 -2.74 -13.97
N ALA A 323 -15.42 -2.22 -12.87
CA ALA A 323 -14.86 -1.10 -12.15
C ALA A 323 -13.46 -1.43 -11.60
N GLY A 324 -12.52 -0.50 -11.76
CA GLY A 324 -11.17 -0.66 -11.20
C GLY A 324 -11.20 -0.58 -9.68
N CYS A 325 -10.35 -1.38 -9.01
CA CYS A 325 -10.31 -1.41 -7.54
C CYS A 325 -10.08 -0.01 -6.94
N PHE A 326 -9.20 0.78 -7.56
CA PHE A 326 -8.83 2.11 -7.09
C PHE A 326 -9.81 3.21 -7.49
N ASN A 327 -10.88 2.90 -8.22
CA ASN A 327 -12.00 3.81 -8.34
C ASN A 327 -12.65 4.04 -6.96
N CYS A 328 -12.62 3.03 -6.09
CA CYS A 328 -13.23 3.09 -4.75
C CYS A 328 -12.19 3.00 -3.62
N HIS A 329 -11.19 2.13 -3.76
CA HIS A 329 -10.19 1.88 -2.73
C HIS A 329 -9.02 2.85 -2.79
N GLU A 330 -8.59 3.33 -1.63
CA GLU A 330 -7.25 3.90 -1.51
C GLU A 330 -6.16 2.84 -1.77
N PRO A 331 -5.02 3.23 -2.33
CA PRO A 331 -3.88 2.34 -2.45
C PRO A 331 -3.35 1.95 -1.06
N VAL A 332 -2.89 0.71 -0.94
CA VAL A 332 -2.08 0.25 0.20
C VAL A 332 -0.63 0.28 -0.24
N GLU A 333 0.23 0.94 0.53
CA GLU A 333 1.66 0.93 0.24
C GLU A 333 2.33 -0.27 0.90
N HIS A 334 3.16 -0.97 0.14
CA HIS A 334 4.04 -2.01 0.67
C HIS A 334 5.49 -1.76 0.24
N LYS A 335 6.20 -0.99 1.05
CA LYS A 335 7.57 -0.54 0.80
C LYS A 335 8.32 -0.36 2.11
N GLN A 336 9.64 -0.31 2.04
CA GLN A 336 10.44 -0.01 3.22
C GLN A 336 10.16 1.43 3.69
N GLY A 337 9.97 1.59 5.00
CA GLY A 337 9.81 2.88 5.65
C GLY A 337 10.64 2.94 6.93
N ASP A 338 10.42 4.00 7.70
CA ASP A 338 11.00 4.16 9.02
C ASP A 338 10.31 3.24 10.04
N PHE A 339 11.11 2.41 10.73
CA PHE A 339 10.64 1.36 11.64
C PHE A 339 10.28 1.88 13.04
N ILE A 340 10.72 3.08 13.40
CA ILE A 340 10.39 3.73 14.67
C ILE A 340 9.13 4.58 14.49
N ASP A 341 9.06 5.36 13.41
CA ASP A 341 7.95 6.28 13.18
C ASP A 341 6.62 5.58 12.99
N VAL A 342 6.60 4.38 12.41
CA VAL A 342 5.36 3.61 12.26
C VAL A 342 4.66 3.31 13.59
N VAL A 343 5.42 3.16 14.67
CA VAL A 343 4.89 2.87 16.01
C VAL A 343 4.36 4.12 16.70
N LYS A 344 4.82 5.30 16.29
CA LYS A 344 4.49 6.60 16.91
C LYS A 344 3.24 7.27 16.31
N ASN A 345 2.67 6.70 15.24
CA ASN A 345 1.74 7.41 14.36
C ASN A 345 0.41 7.87 15.00
N ASP A 346 0.03 7.35 16.17
CA ASP A 346 -1.24 7.73 16.79
C ASP A 346 -1.12 8.93 17.78
N CYS A 347 0.07 9.22 18.30
CA CYS A 347 0.23 10.23 19.37
C CYS A 347 0.90 11.53 18.91
N ARG A 348 1.61 11.52 17.77
CA ARG A 348 2.38 12.69 17.29
C ARG A 348 1.51 13.89 16.93
N ALA A 349 0.24 13.67 16.59
CA ALA A 349 -0.69 14.73 16.23
C ALA A 349 -0.94 15.70 17.40
N CYS A 350 -0.93 15.20 18.64
CA CYS A 350 -1.18 16.00 19.83
C CYS A 350 0.06 16.14 20.74
N HIS A 351 0.98 15.15 20.74
CA HIS A 351 2.19 15.15 21.56
C HIS A 351 3.45 15.01 20.69
N PRO A 352 3.85 16.08 19.97
CA PRO A 352 5.04 16.05 19.14
C PRO A 352 6.28 15.86 20.02
N GLY A 353 7.02 14.76 19.80
CA GLY A 353 8.30 14.54 20.45
C GLY A 353 8.28 13.88 21.84
N HIS A 354 7.14 13.32 22.27
CA HIS A 354 7.06 12.61 23.56
C HIS A 354 8.16 11.53 23.75
N HIS A 355 8.57 10.87 22.66
CA HIS A 355 9.60 9.82 22.67
C HIS A 355 10.97 10.27 22.11
N LYS A 356 11.23 11.59 22.07
CA LYS A 356 12.42 12.15 21.42
C LYS A 356 13.73 11.62 22.02
N TYR A 357 13.84 11.56 23.34
CA TYR A 357 15.09 11.17 24.00
C TYR A 357 15.38 9.67 23.86
N GLN A 358 14.34 8.83 23.92
CA GLN A 358 14.43 7.39 23.65
C GLN A 358 14.93 7.12 22.22
N GLU A 359 14.41 7.87 21.24
CA GLU A 359 14.86 7.81 19.85
C GLU A 359 16.32 8.25 19.70
N MET A 360 16.72 9.34 20.37
CA MET A 360 18.10 9.82 20.35
C MET A 360 19.08 8.80 20.92
N LEU A 361 18.72 8.14 22.02
CA LEU A 361 19.54 7.07 22.61
C LEU A 361 19.64 5.86 21.68
N LEU A 362 18.51 5.37 21.14
CA LEU A 362 18.50 4.23 20.22
C LEU A 362 19.33 4.50 18.96
N ALA A 363 19.15 5.68 18.35
CA ALA A 363 19.86 6.07 17.14
C ALA A 363 21.35 6.33 17.40
N GLY A 364 21.71 6.83 18.59
CA GLY A 364 23.10 7.01 19.01
C GLY A 364 23.92 7.91 18.09
N LYS A 365 23.32 8.95 17.50
CA LYS A 365 23.98 9.82 16.51
C LYS A 365 25.20 10.55 17.11
N LYS A 366 26.18 10.90 16.28
CA LYS A 366 27.34 11.71 16.71
C LYS A 366 26.89 13.02 17.37
N ARG A 367 27.53 13.39 18.47
CA ARG A 367 27.38 14.68 19.17
C ARG A 367 28.75 15.30 19.43
N LYS A 368 28.76 16.57 19.84
CA LYS A 368 30.02 17.21 20.26
C LYS A 368 30.56 16.45 21.48
N GLY A 369 31.83 16.07 21.45
CA GLY A 369 32.46 15.26 22.51
C GLY A 369 32.02 13.80 22.60
N VAL A 370 31.05 13.33 21.80
CA VAL A 370 30.54 11.95 21.85
C VAL A 370 30.43 11.33 20.45
N PRO A 371 31.15 10.23 20.15
CA PRO A 371 31.10 9.57 18.86
C PRO A 371 29.73 8.94 18.56
N GLU A 372 29.48 8.67 17.28
CA GLU A 372 28.30 7.92 16.85
C GLU A 372 28.38 6.46 17.34
N MET A 373 27.31 5.99 17.97
CA MET A 373 27.20 4.65 18.53
C MET A 373 25.73 4.17 18.55
N PRO A 374 25.19 3.74 17.40
CA PRO A 374 23.83 3.22 17.33
C PRO A 374 23.66 1.98 18.21
N ALA A 375 22.47 1.80 18.77
CA ALA A 375 22.17 0.60 19.54
C ALA A 375 22.14 -0.64 18.63
N LEU A 376 22.61 -1.79 19.11
CA LEU A 376 22.59 -3.05 18.35
C LEU A 376 21.16 -3.43 17.89
N MET A 377 20.16 -3.13 18.71
CA MET A 377 18.75 -3.37 18.41
C MET A 377 18.24 -2.44 17.29
N PHE A 378 18.76 -1.21 17.23
CA PHE A 378 18.45 -0.23 16.18
C PHE A 378 19.00 -0.69 14.83
N ASP A 379 20.21 -1.25 14.81
CA ASP A 379 20.87 -1.79 13.62
C ASP A 379 20.09 -2.91 12.92
N VAL A 380 19.35 -3.70 13.68
CA VAL A 380 18.48 -4.78 13.17
C VAL A 380 17.02 -4.37 13.03
N LYS A 381 16.73 -3.06 13.12
CA LYS A 381 15.41 -2.44 12.95
C LYS A 381 14.36 -2.90 13.97
N THR A 382 14.79 -3.25 15.18
CA THR A 382 13.89 -3.55 16.29
C THR A 382 13.16 -2.26 16.69
N ASN A 383 11.83 -2.29 16.73
CA ASN A 383 11.02 -1.14 17.13
C ASN A 383 10.55 -1.22 18.58
N CYS A 384 9.87 -0.17 19.05
CA CYS A 384 9.47 -0.04 20.47
C CYS A 384 8.58 -1.20 20.95
N LEU A 385 7.74 -1.77 20.08
CA LEU A 385 6.82 -2.87 20.41
C LEU A 385 7.54 -4.20 20.64
N ALA A 386 8.82 -4.30 20.30
CA ALA A 386 9.60 -5.49 20.60
C ALA A 386 9.87 -5.63 22.11
N CYS A 387 10.11 -4.51 22.79
CA CYS A 387 10.41 -4.47 24.22
C CYS A 387 9.20 -4.06 25.05
N HIS A 388 8.41 -3.09 24.58
CA HIS A 388 7.23 -2.56 25.27
C HIS A 388 5.97 -3.39 25.00
N VAL A 389 5.96 -4.62 25.51
CA VAL A 389 4.89 -5.60 25.27
C VAL A 389 3.88 -5.70 26.43
N GLU A 390 4.27 -5.30 27.64
CA GLU A 390 3.40 -5.38 28.81
C GLU A 390 2.52 -4.13 28.92
N LYS A 391 1.27 -4.28 29.37
CA LYS A 391 0.39 -3.15 29.63
C LYS A 391 0.39 -2.87 31.12
N LYS A 392 0.83 -1.68 31.52
CA LYS A 392 0.78 -1.21 32.90
C LYS A 392 -0.20 -0.05 33.00
N VAL A 393 -0.98 0.00 34.08
CA VAL A 393 -1.83 1.15 34.36
C VAL A 393 -1.05 2.14 35.22
N ILE A 394 -0.85 3.35 34.73
CA ILE A 394 -0.20 4.45 35.48
C ILE A 394 -1.20 5.60 35.52
N LYS A 395 -1.59 6.03 36.73
CA LYS A 395 -2.55 7.13 36.94
C LYS A 395 -3.87 6.96 36.13
N GLY A 396 -4.36 5.73 36.01
CA GLY A 396 -5.59 5.40 35.28
C GLY A 396 -5.41 5.13 33.78
N GLU A 397 -4.24 5.43 33.20
CA GLU A 397 -3.96 5.22 31.78
C GLU A 397 -3.20 3.93 31.52
N LYS A 398 -3.56 3.19 30.46
CA LYS A 398 -2.86 1.98 30.03
C LYS A 398 -1.67 2.36 29.15
N ILE A 399 -0.47 2.13 29.65
CA ILE A 399 0.79 2.45 28.97
C ILE A 399 1.54 1.15 28.64
N ALA A 400 2.15 1.10 27.46
CA ALA A 400 3.03 0.01 27.06
C ALA A 400 4.37 0.11 27.82
N HIS A 401 4.70 -0.91 28.60
CA HIS A 401 5.86 -0.97 29.46
C HIS A 401 6.84 -2.04 28.99
N GLY A 402 8.14 -1.70 29.04
CA GLY A 402 9.21 -2.64 28.76
C GLY A 402 9.44 -3.59 29.94
N SER A 403 9.77 -4.85 29.66
CA SER A 403 10.14 -5.82 30.70
C SER A 403 11.37 -6.64 30.30
N GLY A 404 12.12 -7.11 31.30
CA GLY A 404 13.28 -7.99 31.08
C GLY A 404 12.90 -9.28 30.34
N LYS A 405 11.66 -9.76 30.52
CA LYS A 405 11.10 -10.90 29.77
C LYS A 405 11.11 -10.66 28.27
N ALA A 406 10.90 -9.42 27.82
CA ALA A 406 11.00 -9.09 26.40
C ALA A 406 12.43 -9.23 25.87
N CYS A 407 13.45 -8.98 26.70
CA CYS A 407 14.84 -9.24 26.37
C CYS A 407 15.08 -10.75 26.21
N ALA A 408 14.65 -11.54 27.20
CA ALA A 408 14.79 -13.00 27.20
C ALA A 408 13.96 -13.71 26.11
N ALA A 409 12.98 -13.04 25.50
CA ALA A 409 12.26 -13.58 24.34
C ALA A 409 13.18 -13.76 23.12
N CYS A 410 14.15 -12.86 22.92
CA CYS A 410 15.11 -12.97 21.81
C CYS A 410 16.49 -13.47 22.26
N HIS A 411 16.85 -13.21 23.52
CA HIS A 411 18.15 -13.53 24.10
C HIS A 411 18.07 -14.72 25.05
N THR A 412 19.16 -15.03 25.75
CA THR A 412 19.14 -16.08 26.78
C THR A 412 18.39 -15.60 28.03
N PRO A 413 17.88 -16.50 28.89
CA PRO A 413 17.18 -16.12 30.13
C PRO A 413 17.98 -15.18 31.04
N LYS A 414 19.31 -15.28 31.04
CA LYS A 414 20.22 -14.37 31.78
C LYS A 414 20.08 -12.89 31.38
N HIS A 415 19.50 -12.59 30.22
CA HIS A 415 19.30 -11.21 29.77
C HIS A 415 18.05 -10.55 30.37
N GLU A 416 17.24 -11.27 31.15
CA GLU A 416 16.12 -10.67 31.89
C GLU A 416 16.63 -9.65 32.93
N ASP A 417 17.66 -10.02 33.69
CA ASP A 417 18.27 -9.16 34.72
C ASP A 417 19.11 -8.01 34.12
N MET A 418 19.53 -8.16 32.87
CA MET A 418 20.35 -7.15 32.18
C MET A 418 19.65 -5.80 32.06
N ALA A 419 18.33 -5.80 31.83
CA ALA A 419 17.56 -4.56 31.76
C ALA A 419 17.58 -3.79 33.09
N LYS A 420 17.53 -4.52 34.21
CA LYS A 420 17.63 -3.92 35.54
C LYS A 420 19.04 -3.38 35.80
N GLU A 421 20.06 -4.19 35.53
CA GLU A 421 21.47 -3.78 35.69
C GLU A 421 21.80 -2.51 34.90
N TRP A 422 21.32 -2.43 33.66
CA TRP A 422 21.54 -1.26 32.81
C TRP A 422 20.85 -0.03 33.38
N LYS A 423 19.60 -0.18 33.82
CA LYS A 423 18.85 0.90 34.44
C LYS A 423 19.54 1.42 35.70
N ASP A 424 19.93 0.52 36.61
CA ASP A 424 20.58 0.88 37.87
C ASP A 424 21.91 1.61 37.60
N LYS A 425 22.79 1.04 36.78
CA LYS A 425 24.09 1.66 36.45
C LYS A 425 23.94 3.06 35.84
N THR A 426 23.01 3.23 34.90
CA THR A 426 22.79 4.56 34.32
C THR A 426 22.14 5.55 35.28
N ALA A 427 21.39 5.08 36.27
CA ALA A 427 20.81 5.93 37.30
C ALA A 427 21.87 6.37 38.31
N ASP A 428 22.82 5.51 38.66
CA ASP A 428 23.90 5.86 39.57
C ASP A 428 24.87 6.87 38.92
N GLU A 429 25.26 6.66 37.66
CA GLU A 429 26.08 7.64 36.92
C GLU A 429 25.35 8.97 36.69
N LEU A 430 24.02 8.95 36.54
CA LEU A 430 23.23 10.17 36.43
C LEU A 430 23.28 10.98 37.74
N LYS A 431 23.21 10.32 38.90
CA LYS A 431 23.35 11.01 40.20
C LYS A 431 24.72 11.65 40.35
N ASN A 432 25.79 10.94 39.96
CA ASN A 432 27.15 11.51 39.98
C ASN A 432 27.22 12.78 39.12
N ALA A 433 26.65 12.73 37.90
CA ALA A 433 26.60 13.90 37.02
C ALA A 433 25.77 15.06 37.60
N GLU A 434 24.65 14.77 38.29
CA GLU A 434 23.83 15.78 38.98
C GLU A 434 24.57 16.44 40.17
N GLU A 435 25.45 15.71 40.86
CA GLU A 435 26.28 16.24 41.94
C GLU A 435 27.33 17.23 41.39
N ILE A 436 28.06 16.83 40.35
CA ILE A 436 29.06 17.68 39.70
C ILE A 436 28.39 18.90 39.02
N GLU A 437 27.17 18.74 38.48
CA GLU A 437 26.41 19.87 37.94
C GLU A 437 26.14 20.94 39.02
N LYS A 438 25.77 20.52 40.23
CA LYS A 438 25.52 21.46 41.34
C LYS A 438 26.80 22.21 41.70
N GLU A 439 27.92 21.51 41.79
CA GLU A 439 29.23 22.13 42.05
C GLU A 439 29.57 23.17 40.97
N ALA A 440 29.36 22.84 39.69
CA ALA A 440 29.60 23.77 38.59
C ALA A 440 28.67 25.00 38.63
N VAL A 441 27.40 24.82 39.02
CA VAL A 441 26.47 25.93 39.21
C VAL A 441 26.94 26.84 40.34
N ASP A 442 27.27 26.28 41.50
CA ASP A 442 27.72 27.03 42.66
C ASP A 442 29.03 27.77 42.37
N ALA A 443 29.96 27.15 41.66
CA ALA A 443 31.21 27.76 41.24
C ALA A 443 30.97 28.94 40.26
N ILE A 444 30.09 28.77 39.27
CA ILE A 444 29.71 29.84 38.33
C ILE A 444 29.02 31.01 39.02
N GLU A 445 28.15 30.74 40.00
CA GLU A 445 27.50 31.78 40.81
C GLU A 445 28.51 32.54 41.67
N ASN A 446 29.42 31.84 42.33
CA ASN A 446 30.47 32.43 43.17
C ASN A 446 31.51 33.26 42.40
N ALA A 447 31.73 32.94 41.11
CA ALA A 447 32.64 33.63 40.22
C ALA A 447 32.06 34.93 39.62
N LYS A 448 30.76 35.19 39.76
CA LYS A 448 30.12 36.42 39.23
C LYS A 448 30.77 37.67 39.81
N GLY A 449 31.21 38.57 38.94
CA GLY A 449 31.90 39.81 39.32
C GLY A 449 33.36 39.63 39.74
N LYS A 450 33.89 38.39 39.80
CA LYS A 450 35.29 38.08 40.14
C LYS A 450 36.13 37.65 38.95
N VAL A 451 35.51 37.14 37.88
CA VAL A 451 36.18 36.71 36.66
C VAL A 451 35.73 37.51 35.44
N ALA A 452 36.54 37.52 34.38
CA ALA A 452 36.22 38.19 33.12
C ALA A 452 34.91 37.64 32.50
N GLU A 453 34.06 38.54 32.00
CA GLU A 453 32.74 38.20 31.43
C GLU A 453 32.84 37.15 30.30
N LYS A 454 33.94 37.17 29.54
CA LYS A 454 34.22 36.18 28.48
C LYS A 454 34.42 34.76 29.04
N LYS A 455 35.16 34.62 30.16
CA LYS A 455 35.34 33.33 30.85
C LYS A 455 34.00 32.83 31.38
N LEU A 456 33.24 33.71 32.05
CA LEU A 456 31.91 33.37 32.59
C LEU A 456 30.92 32.91 31.51
N LYS A 457 30.90 33.58 30.34
CA LYS A 457 30.07 33.19 29.20
C LYS A 457 30.44 31.81 28.65
N LYS A 458 31.74 31.49 28.61
CA LYS A 458 32.25 30.19 28.15
C LYS A 458 31.89 29.08 29.15
N ALA A 459 32.07 29.29 30.45
CA ALA A 459 31.66 28.34 31.50
C ALA A 459 30.15 28.06 31.47
N LYS A 460 29.30 29.09 31.33
CA LYS A 460 27.84 28.90 31.15
C LYS A 460 27.47 28.11 29.89
N ALA A 461 28.25 28.24 28.82
CA ALA A 461 28.03 27.46 27.60
C ALA A 461 28.38 25.98 27.80
N MET A 462 29.48 25.69 28.51
CA MET A 462 29.88 24.32 28.90
C MET A 462 28.83 23.69 29.82
N LEU A 463 28.36 24.39 30.85
CA LEU A 463 27.26 23.94 31.71
C LEU A 463 25.99 23.62 30.91
N LYS A 464 25.63 24.47 29.95
CA LYS A 464 24.47 24.23 29.08
C LYS A 464 24.66 22.96 28.24
N GLU A 465 25.85 22.76 27.69
CA GLU A 465 26.18 21.59 26.86
C GLU A 465 26.11 20.29 27.69
N GLY A 466 26.70 20.27 28.89
CA GLY A 466 26.60 19.13 29.80
C GLY A 466 25.16 18.80 30.19
N ARG A 467 24.36 19.83 30.53
CA ARG A 467 22.91 19.67 30.80
C ARG A 467 22.13 19.11 29.62
N GLU A 468 22.52 19.43 28.39
CA GLU A 468 21.86 18.87 27.21
C GLU A 468 22.17 17.38 27.03
N SER A 469 23.41 16.95 27.29
CA SER A 469 23.80 15.53 27.27
C SER A 469 23.12 14.75 28.41
N MET A 470 23.13 15.29 29.62
CA MET A 470 22.53 14.67 30.80
C MET A 470 21.01 14.46 30.65
N ARG A 471 20.27 15.47 30.17
CA ARG A 471 18.81 15.37 29.93
C ARG A 471 18.41 14.26 28.96
N ILE A 472 19.27 13.91 28.00
CA ILE A 472 18.98 12.81 27.07
C ILE A 472 18.92 11.48 27.83
N VAL A 473 19.78 11.29 28.82
CA VAL A 473 19.82 10.08 29.62
C VAL A 473 18.72 10.07 30.67
N GLU A 474 18.50 11.20 31.36
CA GLU A 474 17.45 11.38 32.36
C GLU A 474 16.06 11.03 31.79
N TYR A 475 15.67 11.64 30.66
CA TYR A 475 14.35 11.43 30.06
C TYR A 475 14.31 10.26 29.08
N GLY A 476 15.45 9.87 28.50
CA GLY A 476 15.52 8.76 27.55
C GLY A 476 15.58 7.40 28.25
N GLY A 477 16.20 7.30 29.42
CA GLY A 477 16.41 6.05 30.14
C GLY A 477 17.49 5.18 29.48
N GLY A 478 18.53 4.87 30.24
CA GLY A 478 19.75 4.22 29.74
C GLY A 478 19.59 2.86 29.07
N VAL A 479 18.47 2.16 29.29
CA VAL A 479 18.19 0.85 28.70
C VAL A 479 18.13 0.90 27.16
N HIS A 480 17.76 2.05 26.58
CA HIS A 480 17.70 2.21 25.14
C HIS A 480 19.07 2.15 24.46
N ASN A 481 20.13 2.57 25.15
CA ASN A 481 21.52 2.44 24.70
C ASN A 481 22.48 2.70 25.86
N LYS A 482 22.79 1.67 26.65
CA LYS A 482 23.60 1.83 27.88
C LYS A 482 24.93 2.51 27.60
N LYS A 483 25.69 1.99 26.63
CA LYS A 483 27.05 2.47 26.35
C LYS A 483 27.05 3.94 25.91
N TYR A 484 26.15 4.30 25.01
CA TYR A 484 26.03 5.70 24.58
C TYR A 484 25.53 6.62 25.71
N SER A 485 24.67 6.11 26.61
CA SER A 485 24.20 6.86 27.78
C SER A 485 25.34 7.19 28.74
N ILE A 486 26.22 6.20 29.05
CA ILE A 486 27.41 6.45 29.87
C ILE A 486 28.30 7.51 29.23
N MET A 487 28.58 7.40 27.92
CA MET A 487 29.41 8.40 27.23
C MET A 487 28.81 9.81 27.22
N LEU A 488 27.47 9.94 27.20
CA LEU A 488 26.81 11.23 27.34
C LEU A 488 26.97 11.80 28.75
N LEU A 489 26.90 10.95 29.78
CA LEU A 489 27.12 11.36 31.17
C LEU A 489 28.58 11.72 31.41
N ASP A 490 29.53 10.92 30.95
CA ASP A 490 30.97 11.23 31.01
C ASP A 490 31.26 12.58 30.34
N ASN A 491 30.69 12.81 29.15
CA ASN A 491 30.83 14.09 28.47
C ASN A 491 30.16 15.25 29.23
N ALA A 492 29.05 14.99 29.94
CA ALA A 492 28.40 16.01 30.76
C ALA A 492 29.27 16.39 31.96
N MET A 493 29.80 15.40 32.68
CA MET A 493 30.70 15.59 33.83
C MET A 493 31.95 16.36 33.40
N ASN A 494 32.61 15.96 32.31
CA ASN A 494 33.78 16.69 31.79
C ASN A 494 33.46 18.16 31.46
N ASN A 495 32.27 18.46 30.89
CA ASN A 495 31.89 19.85 30.64
C ASN A 495 31.65 20.64 31.93
N PHE A 496 31.19 19.99 33.00
CA PHE A 496 30.99 20.63 34.29
C PHE A 496 32.32 20.89 34.99
N GLU A 497 33.22 19.90 35.00
CA GLU A 497 34.59 20.01 35.53
C GLU A 497 35.38 21.09 34.75
N ASP A 498 35.40 21.05 33.42
CA ASP A 498 36.04 22.07 32.58
C ASP A 498 35.49 23.48 32.86
N ALA A 499 34.20 23.59 33.21
CA ALA A 499 33.58 24.88 33.55
C ALA A 499 34.03 25.39 34.92
N ILE A 500 34.23 24.50 35.90
CA ILE A 500 34.78 24.81 37.23
C ILE A 500 36.24 25.22 37.09
N ASP A 501 37.04 24.46 36.35
CA ASP A 501 38.47 24.74 36.17
C ASP A 501 38.69 26.09 35.48
N LEU A 502 37.94 26.37 34.40
CA LEU A 502 38.05 27.61 33.64
C LEU A 502 37.82 28.87 34.49
N ILE A 503 36.96 28.80 35.51
CA ILE A 503 36.67 29.92 36.41
C ILE A 503 37.52 29.91 37.68
N GLY A 504 38.14 28.77 38.01
CA GLY A 504 39.09 28.62 39.12
C GLY A 504 40.52 29.04 38.79
N GLU A 505 40.91 29.04 37.50
CA GLU A 505 42.21 29.55 37.05
C GLU A 505 42.36 31.06 37.35
N GLU A 506 43.32 31.41 38.22
CA GLU A 506 43.76 32.80 38.49
C GLU A 506 44.16 33.51 37.19
N GLN A 507 43.95 34.83 37.14
CA GLN A 507 44.33 35.64 36.00
C GLN A 507 45.85 35.74 35.93
N ASP A 508 46.46 35.21 34.86
CA ASP A 508 47.75 35.74 34.36
C ASP A 508 47.56 37.17 33.82
#